data_AF-A0A7R5WLL5-F1
#
_entry.id   AF-A0A7R5WLL5-F1
#
_cell.length_a   1.000
_cell.length_b   1.000
_cell.length_c   1.000
_cell.angle_alpha   90.00
_cell.angle_beta   90.00
_cell.angle_gamma   90.00
#
_symmetry.space_group_name_H-M   'P 1'
#
loop_
_entity.id
_entity.type
_entity.pdbx_description
1 polymer ?
#
loop_
_entity_poly.entity_id
_entity_poly.type
_entity_poly.pdbx_seq_one_letter_code
_entity_poly.pdbx_strand_id
1 'polypeptide(L)'
;MFYLSGVLLFIFIAVLVHLYHLYLWNNSLTSINNVWISSFECGFLNFSSAYSSFTYGFIFFLVVFVLFDLEVSMLINFCFSINFIDNFLFYYLFIVVLCIGFTFELLSGSLKWVI
;
A
#
# COMPACT_ATOMS: atom_id res chain seq x y z
N MET A 1 11.49 -35.16 10.34
CA MET A 1 12.66 -34.51 9.69
C MET A 1 12.32 -33.14 9.10
N PHE A 2 11.26 -32.98 8.30
CA PHE A 2 10.90 -31.69 7.68
C PHE A 2 10.65 -30.54 8.67
N TYR A 3 9.93 -30.77 9.77
CA TYR A 3 9.68 -29.73 10.78
C TYR A 3 10.97 -29.23 11.47
N LEU A 4 11.92 -30.12 11.75
CA LEU A 4 13.21 -29.76 12.35
C LEU A 4 14.05 -28.90 11.39
N SER A 5 14.03 -29.24 10.09
CA SER A 5 14.69 -28.45 9.05
C SER A 5 14.08 -27.06 8.90
N GLY A 6 12.74 -26.94 8.98
CA GLY A 6 12.05 -25.64 8.94
C GLY A 6 12.39 -24.75 10.12
N VAL A 7 12.46 -25.30 11.33
CA VAL A 7 12.83 -24.54 12.54
C VAL A 7 14.28 -24.04 12.45
N LEU A 8 15.22 -24.86 11.97
CA LEU A 8 16.62 -24.46 11.78
C LEU A 8 16.77 -23.34 10.75
N LEU A 9 16.01 -23.39 9.65
CA LEU A 9 16.02 -22.36 8.62
C LEU A 9 15.51 -21.02 9.15
N PHE A 10 14.43 -21.05 9.94
CA PHE A 10 13.87 -19.84 10.55
C PHE A 10 14.84 -19.18 11.53
N ILE A 11 15.50 -19.98 12.37
CA ILE A 11 16.51 -19.48 13.32
C ILE A 11 17.70 -18.87 12.58
N PHE A 12 18.16 -19.51 11.49
CA PHE A 12 19.26 -18.99 10.68
C PHE A 12 18.93 -17.61 10.06
N ILE A 13 17.73 -17.47 9.50
CA ILE A 13 17.27 -16.19 8.93
C ILE A 13 17.14 -15.12 10.03
N ALA A 14 16.58 -15.47 11.20
CA ALA A 14 16.45 -14.54 12.32
C ALA A 14 17.81 -14.03 12.83
N VAL A 15 18.83 -14.89 12.87
CA VAL A 15 20.21 -14.51 13.24
C VAL A 15 20.82 -13.56 12.21
N LEU A 16 20.62 -13.81 10.91
CA LEU A 16 21.11 -12.91 9.86
C LEU A 16 20.48 -11.52 9.96
N VAL A 17 19.17 -11.44 10.20
CA VAL A 17 18.47 -10.16 10.41
C VAL A 17 18.98 -9.46 11.67
N HIS A 18 19.21 -10.20 12.76
CA HIS A 18 19.76 -9.64 13.98
C HIS A 18 21.18 -9.09 13.77
N LEU A 19 22.05 -9.83 13.09
CA LEU A 19 23.40 -9.38 12.74
C LEU A 19 23.40 -8.13 11.85
N TYR A 20 22.47 -8.04 10.89
CA TYR A 20 22.29 -6.85 10.07
C TYR A 20 21.86 -5.63 10.90
N HIS A 21 21.00 -5.84 11.89
CA HIS A 21 20.50 -4.78 12.75
C HIS A 21 21.45 -4.40 13.89
N LEU A 22 22.43 -5.27 14.19
CA LEU A 22 23.55 -4.90 15.04
C LEU A 22 24.36 -3.84 14.31
N TYR A 23 24.22 -2.63 14.83
CA TYR A 23 24.82 -1.36 14.42
C TYR A 23 26.37 -1.36 14.55
N LEU A 24 27.03 -2.48 14.25
CA LEU A 24 28.48 -2.67 14.39
C LEU A 24 29.26 -2.05 13.22
N TRP A 25 28.62 -1.83 12.06
CA TRP A 25 29.27 -1.19 10.91
C TRP A 25 29.08 0.35 10.88
N ASN A 26 28.10 0.92 11.58
CA ASN A 26 27.73 2.32 11.34
C ASN A 26 28.48 3.36 12.21
N ASN A 27 29.45 2.94 13.04
CA ASN A 27 30.05 3.82 14.05
C ASN A 27 31.26 4.65 13.58
N SER A 28 31.71 4.55 12.32
CA SER A 28 32.92 5.27 11.86
C SER A 28 32.73 6.28 10.72
N LEU A 29 31.49 6.54 10.29
CA LEU A 29 31.19 7.48 9.20
C LEU A 29 30.30 8.67 9.65
N THR A 30 30.06 8.84 10.95
CA THR A 30 29.09 9.81 11.47
C THR A 30 29.57 11.27 11.48
N SER A 31 30.84 11.55 11.20
CA SER A 31 31.38 12.92 11.23
C SER A 31 31.79 13.48 9.87
N ILE A 32 31.89 12.63 8.84
CA ILE A 32 32.29 13.05 7.50
C ILE A 32 31.02 13.07 6.67
N ASN A 33 30.58 14.27 6.29
CA ASN A 33 29.56 14.52 5.26
C ASN A 33 28.07 14.59 5.69
N ASN A 34 27.75 15.19 6.84
CA ASN A 34 26.37 15.60 7.15
C ASN A 34 25.74 16.50 6.06
N VAL A 35 26.55 17.21 5.27
CA VAL A 35 26.09 18.04 4.13
C VAL A 35 25.54 17.20 2.97
N TRP A 36 26.09 16.00 2.74
CA TRP A 36 25.64 15.10 1.66
C TRP A 36 24.48 14.21 2.09
N ILE A 37 24.23 14.12 3.40
CA ILE A 37 23.15 13.32 4.02
C ILE A 37 21.95 14.20 4.43
N SER A 38 22.10 15.53 4.42
CA SER A 38 21.01 16.46 4.72
C SER A 38 20.04 16.65 3.55
N SER A 39 18.78 16.96 3.86
CA SER A 39 17.73 17.24 2.87
C SER A 39 18.13 18.39 1.92
N PHE A 40 17.87 18.23 0.62
CA PHE A 40 18.18 19.25 -0.38
C PHE A 40 17.17 20.39 -0.32
N GLU A 41 17.60 21.56 0.16
CA GLU A 41 16.81 22.80 0.19
C GLU A 41 17.38 23.90 -0.71
N CYS A 42 17.88 23.52 -1.89
CA CYS A 42 18.45 24.50 -2.84
C CYS A 42 19.55 25.40 -2.22
N GLY A 43 20.33 24.89 -1.27
CA GLY A 43 21.43 25.61 -0.62
C GLY A 43 21.07 26.39 0.65
N PHE A 44 19.82 26.34 1.12
CA PHE A 44 19.39 26.93 2.38
C PHE A 44 19.50 25.95 3.57
N LEU A 45 19.54 26.49 4.79
CA LEU A 45 19.46 25.72 6.02
C LEU A 45 18.00 25.33 6.28
N ASN A 46 17.77 24.09 6.69
CA ASN A 46 16.43 23.61 6.99
C ASN A 46 15.83 24.36 8.19
N PHE A 47 14.88 25.25 7.91
CA PHE A 47 14.21 26.08 8.91
C PHE A 47 12.91 25.48 9.44
N SER A 48 12.40 24.40 8.83
CA SER A 48 11.08 23.85 9.19
C SER A 48 10.99 22.35 8.96
N SER A 49 10.37 21.65 9.92
CA SER A 49 10.08 20.23 9.78
C SER A 49 9.34 19.93 8.47
N ALA A 50 9.84 18.96 7.69
CA ALA A 50 9.28 18.52 6.40
C ALA A 50 7.93 17.77 6.52
N TYR A 51 7.13 18.06 7.54
CA TYR A 51 5.79 17.51 7.65
C TYR A 51 4.88 18.25 6.68
N SER A 52 4.61 17.62 5.54
CA SER A 52 3.49 18.02 4.72
C SER A 52 2.19 17.67 5.45
N SER A 53 1.29 18.64 5.57
CA SER A 53 -0.07 18.38 6.03
C SER A 53 -0.73 17.45 5.01
N PHE A 54 -0.88 16.19 5.40
CA PHE A 54 -1.56 15.19 4.58
C PHE A 54 -3.03 15.62 4.37
N THR A 55 -3.46 15.70 3.11
CA THR A 55 -4.82 16.11 2.78
C THR A 55 -5.77 14.91 2.93
N TYR A 56 -6.91 15.11 3.60
CA TYR A 56 -7.92 14.06 3.81
C TYR A 56 -8.40 13.41 2.50
N GLY A 57 -8.36 14.14 1.38
CA GLY A 57 -8.72 13.61 0.06
C GLY A 57 -7.90 12.38 -0.36
N PHE A 58 -6.61 12.31 -0.03
CA PHE A 58 -5.78 11.18 -0.42
C PHE A 58 -6.13 9.91 0.38
N ILE A 59 -6.60 10.04 1.63
CA ILE A 59 -7.13 8.89 2.39
C ILE A 59 -8.42 8.36 1.77
N PHE A 60 -9.34 9.24 1.36
CA PHE A 60 -10.59 8.80 0.73
C PHE A 60 -10.33 8.06 -0.58
N PHE A 61 -9.41 8.55 -1.40
CA PHE A 61 -8.97 7.86 -2.61
C PHE A 61 -8.45 6.44 -2.30
N LEU A 62 -7.62 6.28 -1.27
CA LEU A 62 -7.09 4.97 -0.87
C LEU A 62 -8.18 4.00 -0.45
N VAL A 63 -9.15 4.45 0.35
CA VAL A 63 -10.25 3.59 0.83
C VAL A 63 -11.10 3.11 -0.33
N VAL A 64 -11.44 4.01 -1.25
CA VAL A 64 -12.22 3.68 -2.45
C VAL A 64 -11.46 2.72 -3.34
N PHE A 65 -10.17 2.99 -3.57
CA PHE A 65 -9.33 2.13 -4.40
C PHE A 65 -9.33 0.68 -3.88
N VAL A 66 -9.21 0.49 -2.56
CA VAL A 66 -9.25 -0.84 -1.95
C VAL A 66 -10.63 -1.50 -2.10
N LEU A 67 -11.72 -0.74 -1.95
CA LEU A 67 -13.08 -1.27 -2.13
C LEU A 67 -13.32 -1.72 -3.57
N PHE A 68 -12.94 -0.88 -4.55
CA PHE A 68 -13.10 -1.21 -5.96
C PHE A 68 -12.24 -2.41 -6.40
N ASP A 69 -11.02 -2.54 -5.86
CA ASP A 69 -10.16 -3.70 -6.12
C ASP A 69 -10.78 -5.01 -5.59
N LEU A 70 -11.44 -4.97 -4.43
CA LEU A 70 -12.18 -6.11 -3.89
C LEU A 70 -13.35 -6.50 -4.80
N GLU A 71 -14.12 -5.52 -5.29
CA GLU A 71 -15.24 -5.76 -6.20
C GLU A 71 -14.78 -6.37 -7.54
N VAL A 72 -13.65 -5.92 -8.09
CA VAL A 72 -13.03 -6.50 -9.29
C VAL A 72 -12.56 -7.94 -9.03
N SER A 73 -11.98 -8.21 -7.86
CA SER A 73 -11.61 -9.58 -7.46
C SER A 73 -12.83 -10.52 -7.43
N MET A 74 -13.97 -10.04 -6.96
CA MET A 74 -15.22 -10.81 -6.99
C MET A 74 -15.73 -11.04 -8.42
N LEU A 75 -15.61 -10.05 -9.30
CA LEU A 75 -15.92 -10.21 -10.73
C LEU A 75 -15.00 -11.22 -11.44
N ILE A 76 -13.71 -11.28 -11.08
CA ILE A 76 -12.80 -12.27 -11.68
C ILE A 76 -13.23 -13.70 -11.33
N ASN A 77 -13.64 -13.93 -10.07
CA ASN A 77 -14.06 -15.25 -9.61
C ASN A 77 -15.32 -15.74 -10.36
N PHE A 78 -16.20 -14.82 -10.78
CA PHE A 78 -17.34 -15.15 -11.62
C PHE A 78 -16.92 -15.72 -12.98
N CYS A 79 -15.94 -15.12 -13.66
CA CYS A 79 -15.48 -15.58 -14.97
C CYS A 79 -15.00 -17.05 -14.95
N PHE A 80 -14.58 -17.56 -13.79
CA PHE A 80 -14.15 -18.94 -13.62
C PHE A 80 -15.27 -19.90 -13.14
N SER A 81 -16.46 -19.39 -12.82
CA SER A 81 -17.57 -20.20 -12.29
C SER A 81 -18.31 -20.96 -13.41
N ILE A 82 -18.43 -22.29 -13.29
CA ILE A 82 -18.96 -23.17 -14.35
C ILE A 82 -20.49 -23.07 -14.53
N ASN A 83 -21.23 -22.69 -13.48
CA ASN A 83 -22.69 -22.59 -13.50
C ASN A 83 -23.16 -21.15 -13.76
N PHE A 84 -22.89 -20.65 -14.97
CA PHE A 84 -23.19 -19.27 -15.37
C PHE A 84 -24.70 -18.93 -15.39
N ILE A 85 -25.56 -19.91 -15.66
CA ILE A 85 -26.98 -19.68 -15.99
C ILE A 85 -27.80 -19.35 -14.73
N ASP A 86 -27.60 -20.09 -13.63
CA ASP A 86 -28.41 -19.92 -12.41
C ASP A 86 -28.06 -18.64 -11.64
N ASN A 87 -26.79 -18.20 -11.73
CA ASN A 87 -26.30 -17.04 -10.97
C ASN A 87 -26.29 -15.73 -11.78
N PHE A 88 -26.66 -15.76 -13.05
CA PHE A 88 -26.57 -14.59 -13.95
C PHE A 88 -27.29 -13.36 -13.40
N LEU A 89 -28.46 -13.54 -12.79
CA LEU A 89 -29.25 -12.44 -12.23
C LEU A 89 -28.53 -11.74 -11.07
N PHE A 90 -27.84 -12.49 -10.20
CA PHE A 90 -27.07 -11.91 -9.10
C PHE A 90 -25.88 -11.10 -9.60
N TYR A 91 -25.18 -11.59 -10.63
CA TYR A 91 -24.06 -10.85 -11.23
C TYR A 91 -24.50 -9.61 -11.98
N TYR A 92 -25.63 -9.67 -12.68
CA TYR A 92 -26.22 -8.49 -13.31
C TYR A 92 -26.56 -7.42 -12.25
N LEU A 93 -27.20 -7.83 -11.16
CA LEU A 93 -27.53 -6.95 -10.05
C LEU A 93 -26.26 -6.37 -9.39
N PHE A 94 -25.21 -7.19 -9.25
CA PHE A 94 -23.90 -6.76 -8.75
C PHE A 94 -23.27 -5.67 -9.63
N ILE A 95 -23.28 -5.83 -10.96
CA ILE A 95 -22.77 -4.82 -11.90
C ILE A 95 -23.59 -3.52 -11.80
N VAL A 96 -24.92 -3.61 -11.65
CA VAL A 96 -25.78 -2.44 -11.49
C VAL A 96 -25.42 -1.66 -10.21
N VAL A 97 -25.22 -2.36 -9.09
CA VAL A 97 -24.81 -1.74 -7.82
C VAL A 97 -23.44 -1.07 -7.97
N LEU A 98 -22.49 -1.74 -8.63
CA LEU A 98 -21.16 -1.20 -8.96
C LEU A 98 -21.26 0.11 -9.75
N CYS A 99 -22.08 0.16 -10.80
CA CYS A 99 -22.30 1.37 -11.59
C CYS A 99 -22.93 2.50 -10.76
N ILE A 100 -23.88 2.19 -9.88
CA ILE A 100 -24.52 3.19 -9.01
C ILE A 100 -23.52 3.73 -7.98
N GLY A 101 -22.73 2.86 -7.35
CA GLY A 101 -21.69 3.27 -6.40
C GLY A 101 -20.65 4.17 -7.05
N PHE A 102 -20.14 3.77 -8.22
CA PHE A 102 -19.16 4.54 -8.97
C PHE A 102 -19.70 5.92 -9.41
N THR A 103 -20.94 5.99 -9.89
CA THR A 103 -21.56 7.27 -10.28
C THR A 103 -21.80 8.18 -9.07
N PHE A 104 -22.23 7.63 -7.94
CA PHE A 104 -22.38 8.39 -6.69
C PHE A 104 -21.06 9.02 -6.24
N GLU A 105 -19.96 8.28 -6.37
CA GLU A 105 -18.66 8.77 -5.94
C GLU A 105 -18.09 9.86 -6.85
N LEU A 106 -18.26 9.70 -8.18
CA LEU A 106 -17.93 10.73 -9.15
C LEU A 106 -18.68 12.04 -8.86
N LEU A 107 -19.97 11.96 -8.52
CA LEU A 107 -20.79 13.12 -8.18
C LEU A 107 -20.41 13.75 -6.84
N SER A 108 -19.98 12.94 -5.86
CA SER A 108 -19.56 13.42 -4.54
C SER A 108 -18.29 14.25 -4.57
N GLY A 109 -17.53 14.22 -5.68
CA GLY A 109 -16.35 15.08 -5.86
C GLY A 109 -15.17 14.68 -4.97
N SER A 110 -15.20 13.50 -4.34
CA SER A 110 -14.13 13.00 -3.48
C SER A 110 -12.80 12.77 -4.24
N LEU A 111 -12.90 12.62 -5.56
CA LEU A 111 -11.78 12.45 -6.49
C LEU A 111 -11.28 13.78 -7.08
N LYS A 112 -11.91 14.91 -6.73
CA LYS A 112 -11.55 16.21 -7.29
C LYS A 112 -10.26 16.70 -6.64
N TRP A 113 -9.15 16.41 -7.30
CA TRP A 113 -7.86 17.01 -6.99
C TRP A 113 -7.95 18.52 -7.20
N VAL A 114 -7.95 19.27 -6.10
CA VAL A 114 -7.56 20.68 -6.14
C VAL A 114 -6.04 20.64 -6.16
N ILE A 115 -5.47 20.88 -7.34
CA ILE A 115 -4.05 21.23 -7.50
C ILE A 115 -3.78 22.53 -6.75
#